data_AF-A0A1S1J911-F1
#
_entry.id   AF-A0A1S1J911-F1
#
_cell.length_a   1.000
_cell.length_b   1.000
_cell.length_c   1.000
_cell.angle_alpha   90.00
_cell.angle_beta   90.00
_cell.angle_gamma   90.00
#
_symmetry.space_group_name_H-M   'P 1'
#
loop_
_entity.id
_entity.type
_entity.pdbx_description
1 polymer ?
#
loop_
_entity_poly.entity_id
_entity_poly.type
_entity_poly.pdbx_seq_one_letter_code
_entity_poly.pdbx_strand_id
1 'polypeptide(L)'
;MSLRLLFLTLVLSFNYSVFSQTSEPHNINQKPDNKTVPSQTDYIKILWVNKQGVLQLNEECIKTLTDPQRAALGFVTTGVDHDCYWDSDKKADESNLKCKFLWALNLGYQCSETHLGFLKQWFKEDTEVLGRLQYCSKNETTPKNKEFFLWLKMATTDNNIKIIYSAVGIDNDTNSNWKWTEASSYSYTNTGIKQISRKNLDGGFF
;
A
#
# COMPACT_ATOMS: atom_id res chain seq x y z
N MET A 1 -46.51 -52.52 5.90
CA MET A 1 -45.70 -53.67 5.45
C MET A 1 -44.24 -53.23 5.44
N SER A 2 -43.47 -53.53 6.50
CA SER A 2 -42.48 -54.63 6.57
C SER A 2 -41.38 -54.49 5.50
N LEU A 3 -40.18 -53.97 5.83
CA LEU A 3 -39.02 -54.72 6.37
C LEU A 3 -38.65 -55.97 5.55
N ARG A 4 -37.53 -55.92 4.79
CA ARG A 4 -36.44 -56.93 4.63
C ARG A 4 -35.25 -56.22 3.93
N LEU A 5 -34.08 -56.06 4.56
CA LEU A 5 -32.94 -57.00 4.64
C LEU A 5 -32.58 -57.67 3.30
N LEU A 6 -31.34 -57.49 2.81
CA LEU A 6 -30.31 -58.55 2.82
C LEU A 6 -28.95 -58.09 2.22
N PHE A 7 -27.90 -58.26 3.03
CA PHE A 7 -26.56 -58.85 2.77
C PHE A 7 -25.61 -58.29 1.68
N LEU A 8 -24.35 -58.04 2.07
CA LEU A 8 -23.24 -59.01 1.88
C LEU A 8 -21.98 -58.60 2.68
N THR A 9 -21.40 -59.56 3.40
CA THR A 9 -20.08 -59.53 4.06
C THR A 9 -19.28 -60.75 3.63
N LEU A 10 -17.96 -60.59 3.40
CA LEU A 10 -16.81 -61.53 3.54
C LEU A 10 -15.77 -61.24 2.42
N VAL A 11 -14.45 -61.45 2.52
CA VAL A 11 -13.43 -61.63 3.58
C VAL A 11 -12.05 -61.69 2.87
N LEU A 12 -11.01 -61.19 3.55
CA LEU A 12 -9.53 -61.41 3.50
C LEU A 12 -8.86 -62.15 2.31
N SER A 13 -7.67 -61.67 1.91
CA SER A 13 -6.44 -62.50 1.76
C SER A 13 -5.15 -61.66 1.82
N PHE A 14 -4.14 -62.20 2.48
CA PHE A 14 -2.75 -61.72 2.64
C PHE A 14 -1.92 -61.82 1.35
N ASN A 15 -0.82 -61.07 1.25
CA ASN A 15 0.51 -61.63 0.91
C ASN A 15 1.68 -60.66 1.20
N TYR A 16 2.80 -61.28 1.58
CA TYR A 16 4.08 -60.73 2.05
C TYR A 16 4.95 -60.13 0.94
N SER A 17 5.88 -59.25 1.32
CA SER A 17 7.24 -59.19 0.75
C SER A 17 8.19 -58.51 1.74
N VAL A 18 9.12 -59.29 2.27
CA VAL A 18 10.33 -58.84 2.94
C VAL A 18 11.27 -58.29 1.87
N PHE A 19 11.81 -57.09 2.06
CA PHE A 19 12.99 -56.65 1.34
C PHE A 19 13.98 -56.06 2.35
N SER A 20 15.08 -56.79 2.54
CA SER A 20 16.26 -56.39 3.28
C SER A 20 17.17 -55.64 2.32
N GLN A 21 17.56 -54.40 2.62
CA GLN A 21 18.78 -53.82 2.09
C GLN A 21 19.54 -53.04 3.17
N THR A 22 20.81 -53.40 3.24
CA THR A 22 21.91 -52.94 4.05
C THR A 22 22.11 -51.42 4.04
N SER A 23 22.38 -50.86 5.21
CA SER A 23 22.92 -49.51 5.37
C SER A 23 24.43 -49.49 5.09
N GLU A 24 24.85 -48.74 4.09
CA GLU A 24 26.21 -48.16 4.04
C GLU A 24 26.12 -46.63 4.20
N PRO A 25 27.11 -45.99 4.84
CA PRO A 25 27.07 -44.58 5.16
C PRO A 25 27.55 -43.74 3.97
N HIS A 26 26.64 -43.09 3.26
CA HIS A 26 27.03 -42.07 2.29
C HIS A 26 27.12 -40.70 2.97
N ASN A 27 28.36 -40.27 3.17
CA ASN A 27 28.73 -38.89 3.43
C ASN A 27 28.21 -38.03 2.27
N ILE A 28 27.26 -37.14 2.54
CA ILE A 28 26.87 -36.06 1.63
C ILE A 28 27.19 -34.77 2.36
N ASN A 29 28.30 -34.14 1.96
CA ASN A 29 28.54 -32.74 2.21
C ASN A 29 27.42 -31.95 1.52
N GLN A 30 26.39 -31.60 2.29
CA GLN A 30 25.38 -30.64 1.88
C GLN A 30 26.09 -29.28 1.75
N LYS A 31 26.30 -28.86 0.51
CA LYS A 31 26.51 -27.46 0.15
C LYS A 31 25.35 -26.67 0.78
N PRO A 32 25.60 -25.62 1.58
CA PRO A 32 24.53 -24.88 2.20
C PRO A 32 23.67 -24.28 1.10
N ASP A 33 22.41 -24.68 1.14
CA ASP A 33 21.29 -24.09 0.42
C ASP A 33 21.37 -22.57 0.65
N ASN A 34 21.71 -21.83 -0.41
CA ASN A 34 21.69 -20.37 -0.38
C ASN A 34 20.22 -19.99 -0.22
N LYS A 35 19.76 -19.93 1.04
CA LYS A 35 18.57 -19.19 1.42
C LYS A 35 18.76 -17.80 0.84
N THR A 36 18.01 -17.50 -0.21
CA THR A 36 17.84 -16.14 -0.69
C THR A 36 17.28 -15.36 0.49
N VAL A 37 18.18 -14.69 1.21
CA VAL A 37 17.84 -13.73 2.24
C VAL A 37 16.94 -12.71 1.55
N PRO A 38 15.68 -12.53 1.97
CA PRO A 38 14.85 -11.47 1.41
C PRO A 38 15.61 -10.17 1.60
N SER A 39 15.91 -9.44 0.52
CA SER A 39 16.62 -8.17 0.64
C SER A 39 15.80 -7.29 1.58
N GLN A 40 16.35 -7.02 2.75
CA GLN A 40 15.73 -6.17 3.75
C GLN A 40 15.58 -4.80 3.08
N THR A 41 14.37 -4.53 2.63
CA THR A 41 14.06 -3.31 1.89
C THR A 41 14.06 -2.19 2.93
N ASP A 42 15.07 -1.33 2.90
CA ASP A 42 15.20 -0.25 3.89
C ASP A 42 14.17 0.83 3.61
N TYR A 43 13.13 0.84 4.43
CA TYR A 43 12.06 1.83 4.38
C TYR A 43 12.48 3.13 5.05
N ILE A 44 12.44 4.22 4.28
CA ILE A 44 12.60 5.57 4.78
C ILE A 44 11.24 6.10 5.20
N LYS A 45 11.15 6.66 6.41
CA LYS A 45 9.93 7.32 6.89
C LYS A 45 9.81 8.70 6.23
N ILE A 46 8.70 8.92 5.54
CA ILE A 46 8.43 10.14 4.76
C ILE A 46 7.60 11.13 5.57
N LEU A 47 6.57 10.64 6.27
CA LEU A 47 5.79 11.44 7.20
C LEU A 47 5.34 10.60 8.40
N TRP A 48 5.01 11.29 9.49
CA TRP A 48 4.45 10.68 10.70
C TRP A 48 3.74 11.72 11.57
N VAL A 49 2.76 11.28 12.33
CA VAL A 49 2.20 12.07 13.42
C VAL A 49 3.05 11.88 14.68
N ASN A 50 3.47 12.98 15.30
CA ASN A 50 4.23 12.94 16.55
C ASN A 50 3.32 12.67 17.76
N LYS A 51 3.89 12.59 18.97
CA LYS A 51 3.14 12.33 20.21
C LYS A 51 2.09 13.41 20.53
N GLN A 52 2.23 14.60 19.95
CA GLN A 52 1.32 15.74 20.11
C GLN A 52 0.22 15.77 19.05
N GLY A 53 0.13 14.76 18.16
CA GLY A 53 -0.89 14.73 17.11
C GLY A 53 -0.56 15.60 15.89
N VAL A 54 0.66 16.12 15.77
CA VAL A 54 1.07 17.01 14.68
C VAL A 54 1.79 16.23 13.58
N LEU A 55 1.34 16.39 12.33
CA LEU A 55 1.98 15.82 11.15
C LEU A 55 3.38 16.40 10.94
N GLN A 56 4.37 15.52 10.90
CA GLN A 56 5.78 15.78 10.62
C GLN A 56 6.12 15.24 9.24
N LEU A 57 6.99 15.95 8.53
CA LEU A 57 7.52 15.55 7.23
C LEU A 57 9.03 15.35 7.32
N ASN A 58 9.55 14.35 6.63
CA ASN A 58 10.99 14.18 6.43
C ASN A 58 11.46 15.12 5.31
N GLU A 59 11.63 16.41 5.60
CA GLU A 59 11.95 17.42 4.59
C GLU A 59 13.28 17.16 3.87
N GLU A 60 14.28 16.62 4.56
CA GLU A 60 15.57 16.27 3.97
C GLU A 60 15.41 15.22 2.88
N CYS A 61 14.64 14.16 3.16
CA CYS A 61 14.32 13.13 2.17
C CYS A 61 13.45 13.68 1.03
N ILE A 62 12.44 14.49 1.36
CA ILE A 62 11.49 15.03 0.37
C ILE A 62 12.21 15.88 -0.69
N LYS A 63 13.21 16.68 -0.28
CA LYS A 63 14.02 17.51 -1.19
C LYS A 63 14.83 16.70 -2.19
N THR A 64 15.11 15.44 -1.91
CA THR A 64 15.93 14.56 -2.76
C THR A 64 15.09 13.56 -3.57
N LEU A 65 13.75 13.62 -3.49
CA LEU A 65 12.89 12.69 -4.22
C LEU A 65 13.00 12.89 -5.73
N THR A 66 13.10 11.77 -6.45
CA THR A 66 12.95 11.76 -7.91
C THR A 66 11.49 11.95 -8.30
N ASP A 67 11.24 12.35 -9.54
CA ASP A 67 9.87 12.54 -10.01
C ASP A 67 9.00 11.27 -9.96
N PRO A 68 9.48 10.05 -10.28
CA PRO A 68 8.72 8.83 -10.04
C PRO A 68 8.32 8.63 -8.57
N GLN A 69 9.23 8.94 -7.64
CA GLN A 69 8.93 8.85 -6.20
C GLN A 69 7.88 9.89 -5.79
N ARG A 70 8.00 11.13 -6.29
CA ARG A 70 7.00 12.18 -6.09
C ARG A 70 5.64 11.79 -6.66
N ALA A 71 5.60 11.14 -7.82
CA ALA A 71 4.36 10.66 -8.44
C ALA A 71 3.70 9.56 -7.61
N ALA A 72 4.47 8.57 -7.15
CA ALA A 72 3.95 7.51 -6.29
C ALA A 72 3.40 8.06 -4.97
N LEU A 73 4.13 8.97 -4.32
CA LEU A 73 3.71 9.60 -3.07
C LEU A 73 2.50 10.51 -3.26
N GLY A 74 2.52 11.37 -4.29
CA GLY A 74 1.41 12.25 -4.65
C GLY A 74 0.13 11.46 -4.91
N PHE A 75 0.21 10.35 -5.62
CA PHE A 75 -0.94 9.47 -5.85
C PHE A 75 -1.47 8.85 -4.54
N VAL A 76 -0.61 8.34 -3.67
CA VAL A 76 -1.05 7.79 -2.37
C VAL A 76 -1.78 8.84 -1.52
N THR A 77 -1.41 10.11 -1.66
CA THR A 77 -1.99 11.20 -0.87
C THR A 77 -3.32 11.71 -1.38
N THR A 78 -3.79 11.30 -2.56
CA THR A 78 -5.08 11.78 -3.10
C THR A 78 -6.27 11.29 -2.28
N GLY A 79 -6.11 10.20 -1.52
CA GLY A 79 -7.20 9.54 -0.78
C GLY A 79 -7.10 9.63 0.74
N VAL A 80 -6.07 10.27 1.31
CA VAL A 80 -5.87 10.36 2.77
C VAL A 80 -5.45 11.78 3.12
N ASP A 81 -6.10 12.38 4.11
CA ASP A 81 -5.77 13.73 4.59
C ASP A 81 -4.32 13.78 5.10
N HIS A 82 -3.67 14.88 4.76
CA HIS A 82 -2.27 15.16 5.01
C HIS A 82 -2.07 16.65 5.31
N ASP A 83 -2.98 17.19 6.14
CA ASP A 83 -2.98 18.55 6.71
C ASP A 83 -3.28 19.60 5.62
N CYS A 84 -4.53 19.60 5.18
CA CYS A 84 -5.10 20.44 4.12
C CYS A 84 -5.89 21.62 4.69
N TYR A 85 -5.59 22.83 4.24
CA TYR A 85 -6.25 24.08 4.64
C TYR A 85 -6.43 25.01 3.44
N TRP A 86 -7.44 25.88 3.48
CA TRP A 86 -7.58 26.92 2.46
C TRP A 86 -6.47 27.96 2.63
N ASP A 87 -5.72 28.21 1.54
CA ASP A 87 -4.71 29.25 1.50
C ASP A 87 -5.41 30.60 1.32
N SER A 88 -5.63 31.31 2.43
CA SER A 88 -6.57 32.43 2.62
C SER A 88 -8.05 32.00 2.60
N ASP A 89 -8.97 32.91 2.27
CA ASP A 89 -10.39 32.60 2.19
C ASP A 89 -10.66 31.54 1.13
N LYS A 90 -11.54 30.59 1.44
CA LYS A 90 -11.97 29.55 0.50
C LYS A 90 -12.53 30.20 -0.78
N LYS A 91 -11.90 29.92 -1.92
CA LYS A 91 -12.39 30.39 -3.22
C LYS A 91 -13.64 29.62 -3.64
N ALA A 92 -14.47 30.26 -4.47
CA ALA A 92 -15.69 29.65 -5.00
C ALA A 92 -15.43 28.39 -5.84
N ASP A 93 -14.29 28.33 -6.54
CA ASP A 93 -13.83 27.17 -7.31
C ASP A 93 -12.99 26.18 -6.48
N GLU A 94 -12.79 26.50 -5.19
CA GLU A 94 -11.99 25.72 -4.26
C GLU A 94 -10.55 25.47 -4.75
N SER A 95 -10.00 26.36 -5.59
CA SER A 95 -8.68 26.15 -6.22
C SER A 95 -7.49 26.33 -5.26
N ASN A 96 -7.73 26.83 -4.04
CA ASN A 96 -6.71 27.18 -3.07
C ASN A 96 -6.61 26.20 -1.88
N LEU A 97 -7.03 24.94 -2.04
CA LEU A 97 -6.84 23.92 -1.00
C LEU A 97 -5.39 23.48 -0.94
N LYS A 98 -4.65 23.95 0.08
CA LYS A 98 -3.23 23.68 0.26
C LYS A 98 -3.05 22.55 1.27
N CYS A 99 -2.42 21.47 0.83
CA CYS A 99 -2.07 20.37 1.72
C CYS A 99 -0.57 20.36 2.00
N LYS A 100 -0.20 20.22 3.28
CA LYS A 100 1.18 20.33 3.75
C LYS A 100 2.12 19.40 2.99
N PHE A 101 1.72 18.14 2.82
CA PHE A 101 2.57 17.15 2.15
C PHE A 101 2.65 17.35 0.62
N LEU A 102 1.53 17.65 -0.07
CA LEU A 102 1.59 17.99 -1.51
C LEU A 102 2.43 19.23 -1.79
N TRP A 103 2.34 20.23 -0.92
CA TRP A 103 3.18 21.42 -1.01
C TRP A 103 4.66 21.07 -0.88
N ALA A 104 5.02 20.23 0.09
CA ALA A 104 6.38 19.74 0.27
C ALA A 104 6.88 18.91 -0.92
N LEU A 105 5.99 18.13 -1.56
CA LEU A 105 6.27 17.41 -2.80
C LEU A 105 6.35 18.32 -4.05
N ASN A 106 6.16 19.64 -3.89
CA ASN A 106 6.08 20.61 -4.99
C ASN A 106 5.04 20.22 -6.05
N LEU A 107 3.85 19.77 -5.60
CA LEU A 107 2.73 19.39 -6.46
C LEU A 107 1.60 20.43 -6.48
N GLY A 108 1.78 21.55 -5.79
CA GLY A 108 0.80 22.65 -5.73
C GLY A 108 -0.41 22.34 -4.85
N TYR A 109 -1.56 22.91 -5.20
CA TYR A 109 -2.82 22.74 -4.48
C TYR A 109 -3.49 21.39 -4.80
N GLN A 110 -4.25 20.84 -3.86
CA GLN A 110 -5.02 19.60 -4.01
C GLN A 110 -5.95 19.69 -5.22
N CYS A 111 -5.96 18.64 -6.04
CA CYS A 111 -6.71 18.56 -7.30
C CYS A 111 -6.46 19.67 -8.35
N SER A 112 -5.40 20.47 -8.21
CA SER A 112 -5.04 21.48 -9.23
C SER A 112 -4.46 20.85 -10.49
N GLU A 113 -4.37 21.61 -11.59
CA GLU A 113 -3.69 21.17 -12.82
C GLU A 113 -2.21 20.82 -12.57
N THR A 114 -1.53 21.53 -11.68
CA THR A 114 -0.15 21.18 -11.29
C THR A 114 -0.10 19.80 -10.66
N HIS A 115 -1.04 19.50 -9.75
CA HIS A 115 -1.10 18.21 -9.07
C HIS A 115 -1.55 17.10 -10.03
N LEU A 116 -2.75 17.21 -10.59
CA LEU A 116 -3.35 16.16 -11.42
C LEU A 116 -2.64 16.02 -12.76
N GLY A 117 -2.14 17.11 -13.35
CA GLY A 117 -1.36 17.07 -14.58
C GLY A 117 -0.05 16.31 -14.38
N PHE A 118 0.67 16.57 -13.28
CA PHE A 118 1.87 15.83 -12.92
C PHE A 118 1.58 14.32 -12.76
N LEU A 119 0.53 13.97 -12.00
CA LEU A 119 0.17 12.55 -11.81
C LEU A 119 -0.27 11.88 -13.12
N LYS A 120 -1.14 12.51 -13.91
CA LYS A 120 -1.60 11.97 -15.20
C LYS A 120 -0.46 11.79 -16.20
N GLN A 121 0.52 12.68 -16.20
CA GLN A 121 1.72 12.54 -17.05
C GLN A 121 2.54 11.31 -16.67
N TRP A 122 2.76 11.08 -15.37
CA TRP A 122 3.54 9.95 -14.89
C TRP A 122 2.78 8.62 -15.01
N PHE A 123 1.49 8.60 -14.72
CA PHE A 123 0.63 7.41 -14.83
C PHE A 123 -0.06 7.27 -16.19
N LYS A 124 0.44 7.92 -17.25
CA LYS A 124 -0.22 8.00 -18.58
C LYS A 124 -0.58 6.66 -19.23
N GLU A 125 0.10 5.58 -18.82
CA GLU A 125 -0.12 4.22 -19.33
C GLU A 125 -0.84 3.30 -18.33
N ASP A 126 -1.24 3.82 -17.17
CA ASP A 126 -1.92 3.09 -16.11
C ASP A 126 -3.39 3.50 -16.07
N THR A 127 -4.22 2.83 -16.87
CA THR A 127 -5.63 3.19 -17.04
C THR A 127 -6.44 3.07 -15.74
N GLU A 128 -6.05 2.18 -14.83
CA GLU A 128 -6.72 2.02 -13.54
C GLU A 128 -6.44 3.22 -12.63
N VAL A 129 -5.17 3.62 -12.51
CA VAL A 129 -4.79 4.81 -11.76
C VAL A 129 -5.41 6.06 -12.39
N LEU A 130 -5.39 6.19 -13.72
CA LEU A 130 -6.03 7.31 -14.41
C LEU A 130 -7.53 7.37 -14.15
N GLY A 131 -8.22 6.24 -14.10
CA GLY A 131 -9.64 6.16 -13.72
C GLY A 131 -9.89 6.68 -12.31
N ARG A 132 -9.04 6.33 -11.35
CA ARG A 132 -9.12 6.84 -9.97
C ARG A 132 -8.83 8.33 -9.88
N LEU A 133 -7.89 8.84 -10.69
CA LEU A 133 -7.54 10.26 -10.75
C LEU A 133 -8.62 11.15 -11.38
N GLN A 134 -9.66 10.57 -12.01
CA GLN A 134 -10.82 11.34 -12.48
C GLN A 134 -11.62 11.91 -11.30
N TYR A 135 -11.60 11.23 -10.16
CA TYR A 135 -12.32 11.63 -8.96
C TYR A 135 -11.31 12.14 -7.93
N CYS A 136 -11.13 13.45 -7.87
CA CYS A 136 -10.29 14.09 -6.87
C CYS A 136 -11.15 14.94 -5.94
N SER A 137 -11.30 14.51 -4.69
CA SER A 137 -12.05 15.25 -3.68
C SER A 137 -11.18 16.33 -3.04
N LYS A 138 -11.78 17.50 -2.83
CA LYS A 138 -11.17 18.62 -2.11
C LYS A 138 -11.77 18.68 -0.71
N ASN A 139 -11.11 18.01 0.23
CA ASN A 139 -11.54 17.98 1.62
C ASN A 139 -10.52 18.75 2.46
N GLU A 140 -10.97 19.85 3.09
CA GLU A 140 -10.20 20.50 4.15
C GLU A 140 -10.16 19.60 5.39
N THR A 141 -9.07 19.69 6.15
CA THR A 141 -8.91 19.02 7.44
C THR A 141 -9.89 19.58 8.47
N THR A 142 -11.13 19.09 8.50
CA THR A 142 -12.15 19.53 9.47
C THR A 142 -12.33 18.53 10.60
N PRO A 143 -12.62 18.94 11.85
CA PRO A 143 -12.80 18.02 12.99
C PRO A 143 -13.85 16.93 12.79
N LYS A 144 -14.83 17.10 11.89
CA LYS A 144 -16.05 16.29 11.81
C LYS A 144 -15.86 14.92 11.16
N ASN A 145 -15.09 14.82 10.08
CA ASN A 145 -14.72 13.56 9.45
C ASN A 145 -13.27 13.65 9.00
N LYS A 146 -12.39 12.82 9.56
CA LYS A 146 -10.94 12.87 9.28
C LYS A 146 -10.39 11.49 9.01
N GLU A 147 -9.92 11.30 7.79
CA GLU A 147 -9.02 10.21 7.44
C GLU A 147 -7.60 10.76 7.34
N PHE A 148 -6.69 10.44 8.26
CA PHE A 148 -5.34 11.02 8.27
C PHE A 148 -4.25 9.97 8.46
N PHE A 149 -3.06 10.27 7.96
CA PHE A 149 -1.90 9.41 8.15
C PHE A 149 -1.43 9.37 9.61
N LEU A 150 -1.12 8.17 10.12
CA LEU A 150 -0.27 8.00 11.29
C LEU A 150 1.21 8.01 10.90
N TRP A 151 1.55 7.32 9.81
CA TRP A 151 2.88 7.29 9.22
C TRP A 151 2.81 6.80 7.79
N LEU A 152 3.79 7.20 6.99
CA LEU A 152 4.04 6.68 5.65
C LEU A 152 5.53 6.47 5.49
N LYS A 153 5.88 5.32 4.91
CA LYS A 153 7.25 4.95 4.59
C LYS A 153 7.34 4.55 3.14
N MET A 154 8.49 4.81 2.53
CA MET A 154 8.78 4.46 1.17
C MET A 154 10.12 3.74 1.11
N ALA A 155 10.24 2.78 0.21
CA ALA A 155 11.51 2.23 -0.21
C ALA A 155 11.60 2.22 -1.73
N THR A 156 12.81 2.32 -2.23
CA THR A 156 13.07 2.27 -3.67
C THR A 156 14.22 1.31 -3.91
N THR A 157 14.00 0.35 -4.80
CA THR A 157 14.99 -0.66 -5.19
C THR A 157 14.92 -0.79 -6.71
N ASP A 158 16.01 -0.43 -7.39
CA ASP A 158 16.06 -0.32 -8.85
C ASP A 158 14.88 0.53 -9.36
N ASN A 159 14.11 -0.01 -10.30
CA ASN A 159 12.95 0.60 -10.92
C ASN A 159 11.63 0.30 -10.19
N ASN A 160 11.69 -0.03 -8.90
CA ASN A 160 10.52 -0.32 -8.08
C ASN A 160 10.42 0.62 -6.88
N ILE A 161 9.22 1.11 -6.62
CA ILE A 161 8.87 1.89 -5.43
C ILE A 161 7.87 1.08 -4.62
N LYS A 162 8.12 0.94 -3.31
CA LYS A 162 7.18 0.36 -2.36
C LYS A 162 6.80 1.43 -1.36
N ILE A 163 5.51 1.67 -1.20
CA ILE A 163 4.96 2.55 -0.17
C ILE A 163 4.15 1.70 0.78
N ILE A 164 4.38 1.91 2.08
CA ILE A 164 3.53 1.37 3.13
C ILE A 164 3.13 2.52 4.04
N TYR A 165 1.86 2.61 4.36
CA TYR A 165 1.35 3.63 5.27
C TYR A 165 0.32 3.04 6.23
N SER A 166 0.15 3.68 7.38
CA SER A 166 -0.99 3.47 8.25
C SER A 166 -1.76 4.77 8.40
N ALA A 167 -3.07 4.67 8.37
CA ALA A 167 -3.99 5.79 8.48
C ALA A 167 -5.15 5.43 9.42
N VAL A 168 -5.82 6.46 9.92
CA VAL A 168 -6.99 6.37 10.79
C VAL A 168 -8.09 7.21 10.20
N GLY A 169 -9.30 6.66 10.18
CA GLY A 169 -10.53 7.35 9.86
C GLY A 169 -11.37 7.53 11.11
N ILE A 170 -11.97 8.70 11.24
CA ILE A 170 -12.90 9.05 12.31
C ILE A 170 -14.14 9.63 11.65
N ASP A 171 -15.29 9.05 11.99
CA ASP A 171 -16.60 9.60 11.69
C ASP A 171 -17.29 9.95 13.03
N ASN A 172 -17.42 11.25 13.29
CA ASN A 172 -18.02 11.71 14.53
C ASN A 172 -19.55 11.62 14.52
N ASP A 173 -20.19 11.53 13.35
CA ASP A 173 -21.64 11.38 13.25
C ASP A 173 -22.05 9.96 13.69
N THR A 174 -21.24 8.95 13.32
CA THR A 174 -21.46 7.56 13.75
C THR A 174 -20.65 7.14 14.99
N ASN A 175 -19.82 8.04 15.54
CA ASN A 175 -18.85 7.76 16.61
C ASN A 175 -17.99 6.52 16.30
N SER A 176 -17.65 6.34 15.03
CA SER A 176 -16.85 5.22 14.56
C SER A 176 -15.42 5.66 14.28
N ASN A 177 -14.48 4.75 14.54
CA ASN A 177 -13.10 4.90 14.11
C ASN A 177 -12.63 3.60 13.49
N TRP A 178 -11.78 3.72 12.47
CA TRP A 178 -11.12 2.60 11.86
C TRP A 178 -9.67 2.95 11.62
N LYS A 179 -8.83 1.93 11.61
CA LYS A 179 -7.41 2.05 11.30
C LYS A 179 -7.10 1.02 10.24
N TRP A 180 -6.28 1.41 9.28
CA TRP A 180 -5.80 0.48 8.28
C TRP A 180 -4.34 0.73 7.95
N THR A 181 -3.74 -0.27 7.33
CA THR A 181 -2.38 -0.26 6.83
C THR A 181 -2.42 -0.72 5.39
N GLU A 182 -1.95 0.11 4.47
CA GLU A 182 -1.94 -0.20 3.06
C GLU A 182 -0.50 -0.31 2.55
N ALA A 183 -0.25 -1.32 1.73
CA ALA A 183 0.96 -1.45 0.94
C ALA A 183 0.63 -1.30 -0.54
N SER A 184 1.38 -0.43 -1.21
CA SER A 184 1.33 -0.23 -2.66
C SER A 184 2.72 -0.41 -3.25
N SER A 185 2.81 -1.12 -4.38
CA SER A 185 4.05 -1.26 -5.14
C SER A 185 3.88 -0.69 -6.53
N TYR A 186 4.93 -0.06 -7.03
CA TYR A 186 4.95 0.59 -8.33
C TYR A 186 6.21 0.19 -9.09
N SER A 187 6.10 0.01 -10.40
CA SER A 187 7.26 -0.04 -11.29
C SER A 187 7.33 1.27 -12.07
N TYR A 188 8.55 1.74 -12.36
CA TYR A 188 8.74 2.97 -13.10
C TYR A 188 9.83 2.86 -14.15
N THR A 189 9.76 3.75 -15.13
CA THR A 189 10.77 4.02 -16.15
C THR A 189 11.14 5.50 -16.08
N ASN A 190 12.01 5.94 -16.98
CA ASN A 190 12.34 7.37 -17.08
C ASN A 190 11.14 8.25 -17.48
N THR A 191 10.05 7.67 -18.00
CA THR A 191 8.93 8.44 -18.57
C THR A 191 7.55 8.08 -18.04
N GLY A 192 7.46 7.16 -17.09
CA GLY A 192 6.18 6.72 -16.54
C GLY A 192 6.29 5.76 -15.38
N ILE A 193 5.19 5.61 -14.65
CA ILE A 193 5.02 4.74 -13.48
C ILE A 193 3.70 3.98 -13.59
N LYS A 194 3.66 2.75 -13.06
CA LYS A 194 2.45 1.91 -12.97
C LYS A 194 2.31 1.34 -11.57
N GLN A 195 1.10 1.33 -11.03
CA GLN A 195 0.77 0.60 -9.81
C GLN A 195 0.70 -0.90 -10.13
N ILE A 196 1.57 -1.67 -9.50
CA ILE A 196 1.68 -3.13 -9.72
C ILE A 196 0.86 -3.90 -8.70
N SER A 197 0.73 -3.37 -7.50
CA SER A 197 -0.16 -3.93 -6.49
C SER A 197 -0.58 -2.89 -5.48
N ARG A 198 -1.75 -3.12 -4.90
CA ARG A 198 -2.31 -2.39 -3.77
C ARG A 198 -2.99 -3.40 -2.85
N LYS A 199 -2.67 -3.38 -1.56
CA LYS A 199 -3.22 -4.31 -0.57
C LYS A 199 -3.45 -3.61 0.76
N ASN A 200 -4.66 -3.73 1.31
CA ASN A 200 -4.87 -3.53 2.73
C ASN A 200 -4.27 -4.72 3.49
N LEU A 201 -3.28 -4.46 4.35
CA LEU A 201 -2.58 -5.47 5.13
C LEU A 201 -3.37 -5.95 6.35
N ASP A 202 -4.37 -5.16 6.79
CA ASP A 202 -5.23 -5.49 7.93
C ASP A 202 -6.50 -6.25 7.49
N GLY A 203 -6.72 -6.40 6.17
CA GLY A 203 -7.87 -7.08 5.57
C GLY A 203 -9.07 -6.15 5.31
N GLY A 204 -9.76 -6.36 4.17
CA GLY A 204 -10.93 -5.58 3.73
C GLY A 204 -10.59 -4.27 3.01
N PHE A 205 -11.28 -3.96 1.91
CA PHE A 205 -11.40 -2.58 1.42
C PHE A 205 -12.81 -2.14 1.83
N PHE A 206 -12.93 -0.98 2.50
CA PHE A 206 -14.21 -0.31 2.66
C PHE A 206 -14.48 0.55 1.43
#